data_AF-A0A3N3G7V4-F1
#
_entry.id   AF-A0A3N3G7V4-F1
#
_cell.length_a   1.000
_cell.length_b   1.000
_cell.length_c   1.000
_cell.angle_alpha   90.00
_cell.angle_beta   90.00
_cell.angle_gamma   90.00
#
_symmetry.space_group_name_H-M   'P 1'
#
loop_
_entity.id
_entity.type
_entity.pdbx_description
1 polymer ?
#
loop_
_entity_poly.entity_id
_entity_poly.type
_entity_poly.pdbx_seq_one_letter_code
_entity_poly.pdbx_strand_id
1 'polypeptide(L)'
;MVKIASNQGAAQKAIAGIKSVSVNKNQICHLGESNISSMKKGVKVSNQLLNQLAKVVNGVNAQANKFPKLAATIAARDSQTTFK
;
A
#
# COMPACT_ATOMS: atom_id res chain seq x y z
N MET A 1 22.73 12.09 -26.23
CA MET A 1 22.07 12.07 -24.90
C MET A 1 20.89 11.11 -24.98
N VAL A 2 20.73 10.21 -24.00
CA VAL A 2 19.57 9.31 -23.95
C VAL A 2 18.32 10.16 -23.70
N LYS A 3 17.24 9.92 -24.43
CA LYS A 3 15.97 10.63 -24.27
C LYS A 3 15.40 10.29 -22.88
N ILE A 4 15.46 11.24 -21.95
CA ILE A 4 14.87 11.09 -20.62
C ILE A 4 13.36 11.37 -20.77
N ALA A 5 12.56 10.31 -20.81
CA ALA A 5 11.10 10.38 -20.91
C ALA A 5 10.44 9.49 -19.84
N SER A 6 9.21 9.82 -19.46
CA SER A 6 8.45 9.05 -18.48
C SER A 6 8.17 7.62 -18.94
N ASN A 7 8.19 6.68 -17.99
CA ASN A 7 7.83 5.28 -18.23
C ASN A 7 6.75 4.84 -17.22
N GLN A 8 5.49 4.98 -17.64
CA GLN A 8 4.33 4.57 -16.83
C GLN A 8 4.35 3.08 -16.50
N GLY A 9 4.76 2.23 -17.46
CA GLY A 9 4.84 0.78 -17.27
C GLY A 9 5.86 0.38 -16.20
N ALA A 10 7.02 1.03 -16.18
CA ALA A 10 8.02 0.83 -15.13
C ALA A 10 7.51 1.28 -13.76
N ALA A 11 6.83 2.42 -13.68
CA ALA A 11 6.23 2.91 -12.43
C ALA A 11 5.12 1.98 -11.90
N GLN A 12 4.30 1.42 -12.80
CA GLN A 12 3.27 0.44 -12.45
C GLN A 12 3.90 -0.89 -11.97
N LYS A 13 4.93 -1.39 -12.66
CA LYS A 13 5.67 -2.60 -12.26
C LYS A 13 6.32 -2.42 -10.89
N ALA A 14 6.93 -1.26 -10.64
CA ALA A 14 7.60 -0.97 -9.36
C ALA A 14 6.64 -1.06 -8.15
N ILE A 15 5.36 -0.72 -8.33
CA ILE A 15 4.38 -0.76 -7.23
C ILE A 15 3.54 -2.04 -7.18
N ALA A 16 3.67 -2.94 -8.16
CA ALA A 16 2.83 -4.13 -8.28
C ALA A 16 2.96 -5.05 -7.05
N GLY A 17 4.19 -5.26 -6.56
CA GLY A 17 4.45 -6.06 -5.37
C GLY A 17 3.97 -5.44 -4.06
N ILE A 18 3.76 -4.12 -4.03
CA ILE A 18 3.17 -3.44 -2.87
C ILE A 18 1.65 -3.59 -2.89
N LYS A 19 1.04 -3.48 -4.08
CA LYS A 19 -0.41 -3.64 -4.27
C LYS A 19 -0.91 -5.05 -3.99
N SER A 20 -0.07 -6.07 -4.13
CA SER A 20 -0.46 -7.45 -3.81
C SER A 20 -0.58 -7.70 -2.30
N VAL A 21 -0.03 -6.81 -1.46
CA VAL A 21 -0.15 -6.92 -0.01
C VAL A 21 -1.50 -6.35 0.43
N SER A 22 -2.35 -7.24 0.94
CA SER A 22 -3.65 -6.88 1.53
C SER A 22 -3.73 -7.41 2.96
N VAL A 23 -4.37 -6.62 3.82
CA VAL A 23 -4.68 -7.01 5.20
C VAL A 23 -6.18 -6.98 5.33
N ASN A 24 -6.76 -8.09 5.77
CA ASN A 24 -8.21 -8.18 5.94
C ASN A 24 -8.62 -7.38 7.17
N LYS A 25 -9.21 -6.20 6.94
CA LYS A 25 -9.59 -5.23 8.00
C LYS A 25 -10.68 -5.73 8.92
N ASN A 26 -11.41 -6.77 8.53
CA ASN A 26 -12.58 -7.26 9.24
C ASN A 26 -12.28 -8.52 10.05
N GLN A 27 -11.00 -8.95 10.11
CA GLN A 27 -10.62 -10.06 10.96
C GLN A 27 -10.54 -9.61 12.41
N ILE A 28 -11.22 -10.36 13.27
CA ILE A 28 -11.22 -10.18 14.71
C ILE A 28 -10.71 -11.48 15.33
N CYS A 29 -9.68 -11.39 16.14
CA CYS A 29 -9.26 -12.45 17.03
C CYS A 29 -10.30 -12.58 18.14
N HIS A 30 -10.85 -13.78 18.32
CA HIS A 30 -11.81 -14.09 19.36
C HIS A 30 -11.43 -15.42 20.03
N LEU A 31 -11.56 -15.46 21.35
CA LEU A 31 -11.40 -16.68 22.15
C LEU A 31 -12.73 -16.89 22.87
N GLY A 32 -13.56 -17.79 22.35
CA GLY A 32 -14.98 -17.97 22.70
C GLY A 32 -15.31 -17.76 24.19
N GLU A 33 -15.25 -18.82 24.99
CA GLU A 33 -15.67 -18.78 26.40
C GLU A 33 -14.52 -18.48 27.39
N SER A 34 -13.34 -18.11 26.89
CA SER A 34 -12.16 -17.97 27.75
C SER A 34 -12.34 -16.86 28.80
N ASN A 35 -12.36 -17.25 30.07
CA ASN A 35 -12.47 -16.33 31.20
C ASN A 35 -11.12 -15.87 31.77
N ILE A 36 -10.01 -16.48 31.33
CA ILE A 36 -8.65 -16.17 31.79
C ILE A 36 -8.27 -14.74 31.36
N SER A 37 -7.90 -13.91 32.34
CA SER A 37 -7.59 -12.48 32.14
C SER A 37 -6.46 -12.22 31.13
N SER A 38 -5.39 -13.02 31.17
CA SER A 38 -4.27 -12.93 30.21
C SER A 38 -4.71 -13.21 28.78
N MET A 39 -5.62 -14.17 28.57
CA MET A 39 -6.16 -14.50 27.25
C MET A 39 -7.00 -13.35 26.68
N LYS A 40 -7.85 -12.71 27.52
CA LYS A 40 -8.61 -11.52 27.12
C LYS A 40 -7.70 -10.35 26.74
N LYS A 41 -6.62 -10.14 27.50
CA LYS A 41 -5.58 -9.15 27.15
C LYS A 41 -4.90 -9.50 25.83
N GLY A 42 -4.58 -10.77 25.61
CA GLY A 42 -4.02 -11.27 24.36
C GLY A 42 -4.90 -10.92 23.16
N VAL A 43 -6.21 -11.24 23.24
CA VAL A 43 -7.19 -10.86 22.21
C VAL A 43 -7.20 -9.37 21.91
N LYS A 44 -7.20 -8.53 22.96
CA LYS A 44 -7.19 -7.08 22.81
C LYS A 44 -5.95 -6.61 22.05
N VAL A 45 -4.75 -7.06 22.45
CA VAL A 45 -3.49 -6.69 21.81
C VAL A 45 -3.44 -7.19 20.38
N SER A 46 -3.85 -8.43 20.11
CA SER A 46 -3.90 -8.99 18.75
C SER A 46 -4.80 -8.16 17.83
N ASN A 47 -5.99 -7.77 18.29
CA ASN A 47 -6.90 -6.93 17.51
C ASN A 47 -6.35 -5.52 17.27
N GLN A 48 -5.64 -4.95 18.25
CA GLN A 48 -4.93 -3.68 18.06
C GLN A 48 -3.83 -3.81 17.02
N LEU A 49 -3.02 -4.87 17.06
CA LEU A 49 -1.95 -5.12 16.09
C LEU A 49 -2.49 -5.31 14.67
N LEU A 50 -3.58 -6.08 14.50
CA LEU A 50 -4.24 -6.22 13.19
C LEU A 50 -4.68 -4.88 12.61
N ASN A 51 -5.27 -4.01 13.44
CA ASN A 51 -5.69 -2.67 13.01
C ASN A 51 -4.49 -1.78 12.63
N GLN A 52 -3.41 -1.79 13.43
CA GLN A 52 -2.21 -1.01 13.12
C GLN A 52 -1.53 -1.51 11.83
N LEU A 53 -1.43 -2.84 11.66
CA LEU A 53 -0.91 -3.44 10.43
C LEU A 53 -1.72 -3.00 9.21
N ALA A 54 -3.06 -3.02 9.31
CA ALA A 54 -3.91 -2.54 8.24
C ALA A 54 -3.66 -1.06 7.91
N LYS A 55 -3.46 -0.19 8.91
CA LYS A 55 -3.13 1.23 8.70
C LYS A 55 -1.80 1.41 7.97
N VAL A 56 -0.77 0.67 8.36
CA VAL A 56 0.56 0.71 7.71
C VAL A 56 0.43 0.30 6.24
N VAL A 57 -0.22 -0.83 5.95
CA VAL A 57 -0.41 -1.30 4.57
C VAL A 57 -1.20 -0.29 3.72
N ASN A 58 -2.24 0.35 4.27
CA ASN A 58 -2.95 1.41 3.54
C ASN A 58 -2.07 2.63 3.28
N GLY A 59 -1.27 3.06 4.27
CA GLY A 59 -0.38 4.22 4.14
C GLY A 59 0.68 4.00 3.06
N VAL A 60 1.32 2.83 3.07
CA VAL A 60 2.30 2.45 2.05
C VAL A 60 1.65 2.37 0.67
N ASN A 61 0.48 1.73 0.56
CA ASN A 61 -0.28 1.68 -0.70
C ASN A 61 -0.66 3.07 -1.21
N ALA A 62 -1.09 3.98 -0.33
CA ALA A 62 -1.44 5.34 -0.69
C ALA A 62 -0.23 6.11 -1.26
N GLN A 63 0.95 5.96 -0.66
CA GLN A 63 2.18 6.56 -1.15
C GLN A 63 2.64 5.92 -2.46
N ALA A 64 2.61 4.59 -2.56
CA ALA A 64 2.98 3.86 -3.77
C ALA A 64 2.12 4.28 -4.97
N ASN A 65 0.81 4.48 -4.76
CA ASN A 65 -0.11 4.93 -5.81
C ASN A 65 0.20 6.34 -6.36
N LYS A 66 1.07 7.13 -5.73
CA LYS A 66 1.50 8.43 -6.27
C LYS A 66 2.49 8.27 -7.43
N PHE A 67 3.31 7.22 -7.45
CA PHE A 67 4.34 7.06 -8.50
C PHE A 67 3.74 6.86 -9.91
N PRO A 68 2.75 5.99 -10.15
CA PRO A 68 2.13 5.89 -11.47
C PRO A 68 1.40 7.16 -11.89
N LYS A 69 0.79 7.90 -10.94
CA LYS A 69 0.13 9.17 -11.22
C LYS A 69 1.14 10.23 -11.67
N LEU A 70 2.25 10.35 -10.96
CA LEU A 70 3.36 11.23 -11.34
C LEU A 70 3.92 10.84 -12.70
N ALA A 71 4.16 9.55 -12.95
CA ALA A 71 4.62 9.07 -14.25
C ALA A 71 3.63 9.43 -15.37
N ALA A 72 2.32 9.36 -15.12
CA ALA A 72 1.32 9.78 -16.10
C ALA A 72 1.32 11.28 -16.37
N THR A 73 1.45 12.11 -15.33
CA THR A 73 1.57 13.56 -15.48
C THR A 73 2.82 13.94 -16.27
N ILE A 74 3.96 13.29 -15.99
CA ILE A 74 5.21 13.54 -16.73
C ILE A 74 5.08 13.06 -18.18
N ALA A 75 4.48 11.88 -18.43
CA ALA A 75 4.27 11.38 -19.79
C ALA A 75 3.41 12.33 -20.63
N ALA A 76 2.36 12.92 -20.04
CA ALA A 76 1.53 13.91 -20.70
C ALA A 76 2.33 15.18 -21.03
N ARG A 77 3.17 15.68 -20.12
CA ARG A 77 4.08 16.80 -20.39
C ARG A 77 5.09 16.47 -21.50
N ASP A 78 5.70 15.28 -21.44
CA ASP A 78 6.69 14.84 -22.41
C ASP A 78 6.09 14.74 -23.83
N SER A 79 4.81 14.33 -23.96
CA SER A 79 4.12 14.32 -25.25
C SER A 79 3.88 15.71 -25.86
N GLN A 80 3.83 16.75 -25.03
CA GLN A 80 3.64 18.14 -25.45
C GLN A 80 4.97 18.86 -25.69
N THR A 81 6.09 18.25 -25.33
CA THR A 81 7.42 18.82 -25.50
C THR A 81 8.12 18.13 -26.66
N THR A 82 8.34 18.82 -27.77
CA THR A 82 9.29 18.35 -28.79
C THR A 82 10.70 18.42 -28.21
N PHE A 83 11.18 17.31 -27.66
CA PHE A 83 12.59 17.12 -27.34
C PHE A 83 13.37 17.14 -28.66
N LYS A 84 13.96 18.30 -29.01
CA LYS A 84 14.93 18.44 -30.09
C LYS A 84 16.27 17.87 -29.67
#